data_AF-A0A9X9M8V3-F1
#
_entry.id   AF-A0A9X9M8V3-F1
#
_cell.length_a   1.000
_cell.length_b   1.000
_cell.length_c   1.000
_cell.angle_alpha   90.00
_cell.angle_beta   90.00
_cell.angle_gamma   90.00
#
_symmetry.space_group_name_H-M   'P 1'
#
loop_
_entity.id
_entity.type
_entity.pdbx_description
1 polymer ?
#
loop_
_entity_poly.entity_id
_entity_poly.type
_entity_poly.pdbx_seq_one_letter_code
_entity_poly.pdbx_strand_id
1 'polypeptide(L)' 'MVKHGYIGKFEIIEDYRAEKIVVNLTGRLNKYQVISPRFDVQLKDLEKWQTNLLPSRQFGFIVLITSAGIGP' A
#
# COMPACT_ATOMS: atom_id res chain seq x y z
N MET A 1 1.24 -2.64 -5.41
CA MET A 1 2.10 -1.52 -5.87
C MET A 1 2.61 -1.70 -7.29
N VAL A 2 3.06 -2.91 -7.69
CA VAL A 2 3.45 -3.21 -9.09
C VAL A 2 2.30 -2.97 -10.07
N LYS A 3 1.09 -3.47 -9.78
CA LYS A 3 -0.12 -3.23 -10.60
C LYS A 3 -0.45 -1.75 -10.81
N HIS A 4 -0.12 -0.90 -9.85
CA HIS A 4 -0.36 0.55 -9.91
C HIS A 4 0.85 1.34 -10.46
N GLY A 5 1.93 0.67 -10.87
CA GLY A 5 3.09 1.29 -11.52
C GLY A 5 4.05 2.06 -10.60
N TYR A 6 3.89 2.00 -9.28
CA TYR A 6 4.79 2.67 -8.32
C TYR A 6 6.12 1.95 -8.13
N ILE A 7 6.15 0.65 -8.37
CA ILE A 7 7.31 -0.22 -8.19
C ILE A 7 7.49 -1.01 -9.47
N GLY A 8 8.74 -1.20 -9.89
CA GLY A 8 9.10 -1.97 -11.07
C GLY A 8 9.18 -3.47 -10.77
N LYS A 9 10.13 -4.15 -11.42
CA LYS A 9 10.43 -5.55 -11.12
C LYS A 9 10.98 -5.68 -9.70
N PHE A 10 10.64 -6.78 -9.05
CA PHE A 10 11.20 -7.16 -7.76
C PHE A 10 11.67 -8.61 -7.85
N GLU A 11 12.70 -8.92 -7.07
CA GLU A 11 13.29 -10.24 -6.98
C GLU A 11 13.18 -10.72 -5.53
N ILE A 12 12.84 -11.99 -5.36
CA ILE A 12 12.82 -12.66 -4.06
C ILE A 12 14.05 -13.54 -4.03
N ILE A 13 14.93 -13.29 -3.07
CA ILE A 13 16.13 -14.07 -2.82
C ILE A 13 15.83 -14.91 -1.58
N GLU A 14 15.80 -16.22 -1.75
CA GLU A 14 15.70 -17.14 -0.62
C GLU A 14 17.00 -17.09 0.17
N ASP A 15 16.88 -16.74 1.45
CA ASP A 15 17.89 -16.98 2.46
C ASP A 15 17.30 -18.05 3.38
N TYR A 16 18.07 -19.05 3.80
CA TYR A 16 17.61 -20.17 4.63
C TYR A 16 17.03 -19.76 6.01
N ARG A 17 16.93 -18.46 6.28
CA ARG A 17 16.33 -17.85 7.47
C ARG A 17 15.05 -17.06 7.15
N ALA A 18 15.12 -16.16 6.16
CA ALA A 18 14.02 -15.29 5.77
C ALA A 18 14.24 -14.80 4.34
N GLU A 19 13.18 -14.74 3.54
CA GLU A 19 13.22 -14.20 2.19
C GLU A 19 13.67 -12.73 2.21
N LYS A 20 14.61 -12.39 1.33
CA LYS A 20 15.02 -11.01 1.06
C LYS A 20 14.33 -10.56 -0.22
N ILE A 21 13.74 -9.37 -0.21
CA ILE A 21 13.06 -8.81 -1.38
C ILE A 21 13.87 -7.61 -1.88
N VAL A 22 14.41 -7.72 -3.09
CA VAL A 22 15.08 -6.62 -3.79
C VAL A 22 14.07 -5.97 -4.73
N VAL A 23 13.86 -4.66 -4.56
CA VAL A 23 12.81 -3.93 -5.27
C VAL A 23 13.42 -2.84 -6.13
N ASN A 24 13.08 -2.80 -7.42
CA ASN A 24 13.46 -1.69 -8.30
C ASN A 24 12.42 -0.56 -8.23
N LEU A 25 12.84 0.63 -7.82
CA LEU A 25 11.99 1.82 -7.71
C LEU A 25 11.98 2.61 -9.02
N THR A 26 10.78 2.93 -9.53
CA THR A 26 10.60 3.69 -10.78
C THR A 26 10.71 5.21 -10.61
N GLY A 27 10.96 5.69 -9.39
CA GLY A 27 10.99 7.13 -9.06
C GLY A 27 9.61 7.79 -8.90
N ARG A 28 8.50 7.06 -9.06
CA ARG A 28 7.12 7.59 -8.92
C ARG A 28 6.55 7.53 -7.49
N LEU A 29 7.32 6.99 -6.54
CA LEU A 29 6.90 6.80 -5.16
C LEU A 29 7.17 8.07 -4.37
N ASN A 30 6.11 8.76 -3.95
CA ASN A 30 6.23 9.96 -3.11
C ASN A 30 6.40 9.59 -1.62
N LYS A 31 5.48 8.78 -1.10
CA LYS A 31 5.43 8.36 0.30
C LYS A 31 4.67 7.05 0.41
N TYR A 32 5.18 6.11 1.20
CA TYR A 32 4.51 4.87 1.58
C TYR A 32 4.65 4.68 3.08
N GLN A 33 3.53 4.44 3.78
CA GLN A 33 3.51 4.26 5.23
C GLN A 33 2.43 3.26 5.62
N VAL A 34 2.62 2.64 6.80
CA VAL A 34 1.67 1.73 7.43
C VAL A 34 0.99 2.46 8.58
N ILE A 35 -0.30 2.25 8.74
CA ILE A 35 -1.06 2.73 9.90
C ILE A 35 -1.02 1.64 10.97
N SER A 36 -0.55 2.00 12.16
CA SER A 36 -0.49 1.11 13.32
C SER A 36 -1.05 1.82 14.56
N PRO A 37 -1.99 1.20 15.32
CA PRO A 37 -2.60 -0.11 15.08
C PRO A 37 -3.49 -0.12 13.83
N ARG A 38 -3.80 -1.31 13.30
CA ARG A 38 -4.75 -1.45 12.20
C ARG A 38 -6.17 -1.24 12.77
N PHE A 39 -6.77 -0.10 12.46
CA PHE A 39 -8.11 0.23 12.91
C PHE A 39 -9.17 -0.44 12.03
N ASP A 40 -10.27 -0.87 12.66
CA ASP A 40 -11.47 -1.28 11.94
C ASP A 40 -12.20 -0.05 11.40
N VAL A 41 -12.35 0.02 10.08
CA VAL A 41 -12.96 1.16 9.40
C VAL A 41 -14.32 0.77 8.84
N GLN A 42 -15.37 1.50 9.21
CA GLN A 42 -16.69 1.34 8.61
C GLN A 42 -16.77 2.09 7.27
N LEU A 43 -17.64 1.62 6.37
CA LEU A 43 -17.85 2.22 5.04
C LEU A 43 -18.17 3.72 5.10
N LYS A 44 -18.93 4.14 6.12
CA LYS A 44 -19.29 5.56 6.34
C LYS A 44 -18.09 6.46 6.68
N ASP A 45 -17.02 5.88 7.24
CA ASP A 45 -15.85 6.63 7.71
C ASP A 45 -14.76 6.70 6.63
N LEU A 46 -14.90 5.97 5.52
CA LEU A 46 -13.89 5.91 4.44
C LEU A 46 -13.54 7.29 3.89
N GLU A 47 -14.53 8.15 3.68
CA GLU A 47 -14.32 9.48 3.10
C GLU A 47 -13.48 10.38 4.02
N LYS A 48 -13.66 10.24 5.34
CA LYS A 48 -12.85 10.91 6.35
C LYS A 48 -11.40 10.41 6.30
N TRP A 49 -11.19 9.10 6.21
CA TRP A 49 -9.85 8.53 6.10
C TRP A 49 -9.14 8.92 4.80
N GLN A 50 -9.86 8.92 3.67
CA GLN A 50 -9.34 9.38 2.39
C GLN A 50 -8.90 10.83 2.45
N THR A 51 -9.72 11.72 3.02
CA THR A 51 -9.38 13.15 3.14
C THR A 51 -8.18 13.39 4.05
N ASN A 52 -8.02 12.60 5.11
CA ASN A 52 -6.94 12.77 6.07
C ASN A 52 -5.60 12.19 5.58
N LEU A 53 -5.64 11.11 4.79
CA LEU A 53 -4.43 10.36 4.41
C LEU A 53 -3.95 10.66 3.00
N LEU A 54 -4.86 10.91 2.07
CA LEU A 54 -4.50 11.15 0.68
C LEU A 54 -4.18 12.63 0.46
N PRO A 55 -3.11 12.95 -0.29
CA PRO A 55 -2.75 14.34 -0.59
C PRO A 55 -3.78 15.02 -1.52
N SER A 56 -4.53 14.25 -2.29
CA SER A 56 -5.57 14.73 -3.19
C SER A 56 -6.59 13.62 -3.45
N ARG A 57 -7.81 13.99 -3.85
CA ARG A 57 -8.83 13.04 -4.34
C ARG A 57 -8.46 12.39 -5.68
N GLN A 58 -7.53 13.01 -6.43
CA GLN A 58 -7.16 12.56 -7.78
C GLN A 58 -6.09 11.46 -7.78
N PHE A 59 -5.27 11.36 -6.73
CA PHE A 59 -4.17 10.39 -6.70
C PHE A 59 -3.80 9.93 -5.30
N GLY A 60 -3.32 8.69 -5.23
CA GLY A 60 -2.97 8.01 -3.99
C GLY A 60 -3.95 6.87 -3.69
N PHE A 61 -3.43 5.84 -3.04
CA PHE A 61 -4.18 4.62 -2.76
C PHE A 61 -4.10 4.34 -1.26
N ILE A 62 -5.24 4.03 -0.67
CA ILE A 62 -5.32 3.39 0.63
C ILE A 62 -5.47 1.90 0.35
N VAL A 63 -4.83 1.04 1.15
CA VAL A 63 -4.99 -0.40 1.01
C VAL A 63 -5.67 -0.91 2.27
N LEU A 64 -6.80 -1.57 2.09
CA LEU A 64 -7.63 -2.12 3.15
C LEU A 64 -7.62 -3.65 3.10
N ILE A 65 -7.73 -4.25 4.28
CA ILE A 65 -7.93 -5.69 4.41
C ILE A 65 -9.43 -5.88 4.61
N THR A 66 -10.05 -6.61 3.69
CA THR A 66 -11.48 -6.95 3.73
C THR A 66 -11.63 -8.47 3.80
N SER A 67 -12.85 -8.95 4.02
CA SER A 67 -13.17 -10.40 4.00
C SER A 67 -12.87 -11.07 2.66
N ALA A 68 -12.89 -10.30 1.55
CA ALA A 68 -12.56 -10.77 0.21
C ALA A 68 -11.04 -10.70 -0.08
N GLY A 69 -10.23 -10.22 0.87
CA GLY A 69 -8.79 -10.04 0.73
C GLY A 69 -8.35 -8.59 0.74
N ILE A 70 -7.18 -8.33 0.16
CA ILE A 70 -6.49 -7.03 0.19
C ILE A 70 -6.85 -6.22 -1.06
N GLY A 71 -7.48 -5.06 -0.88
CA GLY A 71 -7.96 -4.20 -1.96
C GLY A 71 -7.71 -2.72 -1.70
N PRO A 72 -7.78 -1.87 -2.75
CA PRO A 72 -7.78 -0.42 -2.59
C PRO A 72 -9.10 0.13 -2.04
#